data_AF-A0A358KN38-F1
#
_entry.id   AF-A0A358KN38-F1
#
_cell.length_a   1.000
_cell.length_b   1.000
_cell.length_c   1.000
_cell.angle_alpha   90.00
_cell.angle_beta   90.00
_cell.angle_gamma   90.00
#
_symmetry.space_group_name_H-M   'P 1'
#
loop_
_entity.id
_entity.type
_entity.pdbx_description
1 polymer ?
#
loop_
_entity_poly.entity_id
_entity_poly.type
_entity_poly.pdbx_seq_one_letter_code
_entity_poly.pdbx_strand_id
1 'polypeptide(L)'
;MFSLAKVFGKKEIIPEVLWAFRGKLPDSLHVSLTLSKDGGYVASVTDLPGCVTEGSNFIELNQMINSAVFDYFEIPAQYIPHLSSYLPSKEVLEDMVRRGERIPKSALVFEKV
;
A
#
# COMPACT_ATOMS: atom_id res chain seq x y z
N MET A 1 -3.20 39.82 12.52
CA MET A 1 -3.30 38.43 13.02
C MET A 1 -3.67 37.56 11.82
N PHE A 2 -2.67 36.98 11.13
CA PHE A 2 -2.91 36.14 9.96
C PHE A 2 -3.13 34.70 10.42
N SER A 3 -4.30 34.12 10.13
CA SER A 3 -4.59 32.72 10.41
C SER A 3 -3.93 31.85 9.33
N LEU A 4 -2.95 31.03 9.74
CA LEU A 4 -2.24 30.05 8.89
C LEU A 4 -3.20 29.04 8.23
N ALA A 5 -4.43 28.87 8.75
CA ALA A 5 -5.45 28.00 8.18
C ALA A 5 -5.96 28.47 6.80
N LYS A 6 -5.74 29.74 6.43
CA LYS A 6 -6.12 30.27 5.10
C LYS A 6 -5.07 30.03 4.00
N VAL A 7 -3.85 29.63 4.36
CA VAL A 7 -2.74 29.42 3.40
C VAL A 7 -2.81 28.03 2.77
N PHE A 8 -3.35 27.04 3.49
CA PHE A 8 -3.63 25.71 2.97
C PHE A 8 -5.08 25.66 2.48
N GLY A 9 -5.35 26.23 1.32
CA GLY A 9 -6.61 25.96 0.62
C GLY A 9 -6.78 24.45 0.54
N LYS A 10 -7.87 23.91 1.10
CA LYS A 10 -8.25 22.51 0.89
C LYS A 10 -8.23 22.29 -0.61
N LYS A 11 -7.25 21.52 -1.11
CA LYS A 11 -7.19 21.18 -2.53
C LYS A 11 -8.48 20.43 -2.83
N GLU A 12 -9.33 21.06 -3.62
CA GLU A 12 -10.64 20.52 -3.98
C GLU A 12 -10.43 19.17 -4.70
N ILE A 13 -11.23 18.18 -4.30
CA ILE A 13 -11.18 16.85 -4.89
C ILE A 13 -12.10 16.88 -6.10
N ILE A 14 -11.51 16.72 -7.28
CA ILE A 14 -12.27 16.67 -8.53
C ILE A 14 -12.81 15.23 -8.71
N PRO A 15 -14.14 15.01 -8.74
CA PRO A 15 -14.71 13.66 -8.80
C PRO A 15 -14.24 12.83 -9.99
N GLU A 16 -14.11 13.43 -11.17
CA GLU A 16 -13.67 12.78 -12.41
C GLU A 16 -12.22 12.32 -12.31
N VAL A 17 -11.38 13.10 -11.65
CA VAL A 17 -9.97 12.77 -11.41
C VAL A 17 -9.87 11.64 -10.37
N LEU A 18 -10.67 11.69 -9.31
CA LEU A 18 -10.76 10.60 -8.33
C LEU A 18 -11.21 9.30 -9.00
N TRP A 19 -12.20 9.36 -9.90
CA TRP A 19 -12.65 8.22 -10.68
C TRP A 19 -11.53 7.63 -11.55
N ALA A 20 -10.77 8.49 -12.24
CA ALA A 20 -9.63 8.05 -13.04
C ALA A 20 -8.56 7.35 -12.18
N PHE A 21 -8.25 7.87 -10.99
CA PHE A 21 -7.31 7.22 -10.07
C PHE A 21 -7.82 5.87 -9.57
N ARG A 22 -9.12 5.75 -9.26
CA ARG A 22 -9.72 4.46 -8.90
C ARG A 22 -9.55 3.41 -10.00
N GLY A 23 -9.71 3.82 -11.26
CA GLY A 23 -9.54 2.96 -12.42
C GLY A 23 -8.09 2.60 -12.76
N LYS A 24 -7.10 3.39 -12.31
CA LYS A 24 -5.67 3.06 -12.47
C LYS A 24 -5.22 1.94 -11.52
N LEU A 25 -5.78 1.91 -10.32
CA LEU A 25 -5.36 0.98 -9.28
C LEU A 25 -5.95 -0.41 -9.55
N PRO A 26 -5.14 -1.48 -9.64
CA PRO A 26 -5.64 -2.84 -9.84
C PRO A 26 -6.46 -3.31 -8.62
N ASP A 27 -7.32 -4.31 -8.81
CA ASP A 27 -8.15 -4.84 -7.73
C ASP A 27 -7.38 -5.77 -6.79
N SER A 28 -6.32 -6.40 -7.30
CA SER A 28 -5.39 -7.22 -6.52
C SER A 28 -3.95 -7.01 -6.96
N LEU A 29 -3.04 -7.35 -6.06
CA LEU A 29 -1.59 -7.26 -6.25
C LEU A 29 -0.92 -8.53 -5.73
N HIS A 30 0.03 -9.06 -6.47
CA HIS A 30 0.94 -10.10 -6.00
C HIS A 30 2.16 -9.45 -5.35
N VAL A 31 2.48 -9.88 -4.14
CA VAL A 31 3.56 -9.32 -3.33
C VAL A 31 4.45 -10.45 -2.83
N SER A 32 5.71 -10.45 -3.24
CA SER A 32 6.72 -11.37 -2.71
C SER A 32 7.33 -10.79 -1.44
N LEU A 33 7.30 -11.55 -0.35
CA LEU A 33 7.89 -11.15 0.93
C LEU A 33 9.15 -11.96 1.24
N THR A 34 10.22 -11.26 1.62
CA THR A 34 11.48 -11.84 2.06
C THR A 34 11.94 -11.20 3.36
N LEU A 35 12.59 -11.96 4.23
CA LEU A 35 13.25 -11.41 5.42
C LEU A 35 14.51 -10.66 5.00
N SER A 36 14.65 -9.42 5.46
CA SER A 36 15.90 -8.68 5.39
C SER A 36 16.95 -9.33 6.29
N LYS A 37 18.23 -9.15 5.94
CA LYS A 37 19.37 -9.63 6.73
C LYS A 37 19.39 -9.01 8.14
N ASP A 38 18.81 -7.83 8.27
CA ASP A 38 18.81 -7.03 9.51
C ASP A 38 17.56 -7.30 10.38
N GLY A 39 16.75 -8.30 10.03
CA GLY A 39 15.57 -8.71 10.81
C GLY A 39 14.26 -8.02 10.42
N GLY A 40 14.28 -7.09 9.46
CA GLY A 40 13.08 -6.51 8.84
C GLY A 40 12.51 -7.37 7.70
N TYR A 41 11.56 -6.79 6.97
CA TYR A 41 10.90 -7.39 5.82
C TYR A 41 11.12 -6.56 4.57
N VAL A 42 11.35 -7.23 3.45
CA VAL A 42 11.39 -6.63 2.10
C VAL A 42 10.19 -7.18 1.32
N ALA A 43 9.41 -6.28 0.73
CA ALA A 43 8.30 -6.59 -0.15
C ALA A 43 8.62 -6.14 -1.58
N SER A 44 8.36 -7.01 -2.55
CA SER A 44 8.35 -6.67 -3.96
C SER A 44 6.94 -6.89 -4.50
N VAL A 45 6.30 -5.84 -5.01
CA VAL A 45 5.00 -5.96 -5.69
C VAL A 45 5.28 -6.46 -7.10
N THR A 46 5.12 -7.76 -7.34
CA THR A 46 5.58 -8.41 -8.57
C THR A 46 4.81 -7.95 -9.82
N ASP A 47 3.58 -7.47 -9.63
CA ASP A 47 2.76 -6.92 -10.71
C ASP A 47 3.20 -5.51 -11.13
N LEU A 48 4.02 -4.83 -10.31
CA LEU A 48 4.50 -3.47 -10.52
C LEU A 48 6.05 -3.47 -10.55
N PRO A 49 6.68 -3.62 -11.73
CA PRO A 49 8.14 -3.73 -11.85
C PRO A 49 8.88 -2.58 -11.19
N GLY A 50 9.80 -2.90 -10.27
CA GLY A 50 10.57 -1.90 -9.52
C GLY A 50 9.87 -1.34 -8.27
N CYS A 51 8.62 -1.74 -8.00
CA CYS A 51 7.93 -1.40 -6.76
C CYS A 51 8.42 -2.33 -5.63
N VAL A 52 9.48 -1.88 -4.94
CA VAL A 52 10.12 -2.57 -3.83
C VAL A 52 10.10 -1.67 -2.62
N THR A 53 9.76 -2.23 -1.46
CA THR A 53 9.71 -1.50 -0.20
C THR A 53 10.12 -2.40 0.96
N GLU A 54 10.37 -1.81 2.12
CA GLU A 54 10.72 -2.53 3.34
C GLU A 54 9.93 -2.03 4.56
N GLY A 55 9.95 -2.81 5.62
CA GLY A 55 9.35 -2.45 6.92
C GLY A 55 9.92 -3.30 8.04
N SER A 56 9.99 -2.75 9.25
CA SER A 56 10.54 -3.46 10.43
C SER A 56 9.60 -4.55 10.94
N ASN A 57 8.31 -4.42 10.68
CA ASN A 57 7.26 -5.35 11.07
C ASN A 57 6.16 -5.40 10.00
N PHE A 58 5.23 -6.33 10.11
CA PHE A 58 4.20 -6.54 9.09
C PHE A 58 3.24 -5.35 8.93
N ILE A 59 2.89 -4.66 10.03
CA ILE A 59 1.98 -3.52 10.00
C ILE A 59 2.62 -2.38 9.21
N GLU A 60 3.88 -2.06 9.53
CA GLU A 60 4.66 -1.06 8.81
C GLU A 60 4.87 -1.48 7.35
N LEU A 61 5.22 -2.74 7.09
CA LEU A 61 5.41 -3.24 5.73
C LEU A 61 4.15 -3.04 4.89
N ASN A 62 2.97 -3.31 5.43
CA ASN A 62 1.70 -3.09 4.73
C ASN A 62 1.45 -1.60 4.42
N GLN A 63 1.78 -0.70 5.36
CA GLN A 63 1.70 0.75 5.12
C GLN A 63 2.67 1.16 4.00
N MET A 64 3.88 0.62 4.02
CA MET A 64 4.91 0.91 3.03
C MET A 64 4.57 0.35 1.64
N ILE A 65 3.95 -0.83 1.56
CA ILE A 65 3.41 -1.37 0.30
C ILE A 65 2.37 -0.42 -0.29
N ASN A 66 1.41 0.03 0.52
CA ASN A 66 0.39 0.98 0.05
C ASN A 66 0.99 2.30 -0.42
N SER A 67 1.93 2.87 0.34
CA SER A 67 2.64 4.09 -0.05
C SER A 67 3.37 3.89 -1.39
N ALA A 68 4.15 2.82 -1.52
CA ALA A 68 4.90 2.52 -2.73
C ALA A 68 4.00 2.31 -3.96
N VAL A 69 2.84 1.66 -3.78
CA VAL A 69 1.85 1.50 -4.86
C VAL A 69 1.28 2.86 -5.28
N PHE A 70 0.91 3.71 -4.34
CA PHE A 70 0.40 5.06 -4.67
C PHE A 70 1.47 5.93 -5.35
N ASP A 71 2.72 5.82 -4.91
CA ASP A 71 3.86 6.51 -5.53
C ASP A 71 4.12 6.00 -6.94
N TYR A 72 4.06 4.67 -7.17
CA TYR A 72 4.23 4.05 -8.48
C TYR A 72 3.20 4.55 -9.51
N PHE A 73 1.95 4.76 -9.07
CA PHE A 73 0.88 5.29 -9.92
C PHE A 73 0.80 6.83 -9.94
N GLU A 74 1.76 7.51 -9.30
CA GLU A 74 1.85 8.97 -9.19
C GLU A 74 0.58 9.60 -8.61
N ILE A 75 -0.02 8.95 -7.61
CA ILE A 75 -1.25 9.41 -6.98
C ILE A 75 -0.95 10.63 -6.10
N PRO A 76 -1.57 11.79 -6.34
CA PRO A 76 -1.33 12.96 -5.50
C PRO A 76 -1.86 12.76 -4.08
N ALA A 77 -1.11 13.22 -3.08
CA ALA A 77 -1.40 13.00 -1.66
C ALA A 77 -2.83 13.39 -1.22
N GLN A 78 -3.43 14.42 -1.84
CA GLN A 78 -4.81 14.82 -1.50
C GLN A 78 -5.88 13.78 -1.90
N TYR A 79 -5.58 12.88 -2.85
CA TYR A 79 -6.51 11.85 -3.30
C TYR A 79 -6.36 10.53 -2.53
N ILE A 80 -5.20 10.27 -1.93
CA ILE A 80 -4.91 9.01 -1.21
C ILE A 80 -5.97 8.67 -0.15
N PRO A 81 -6.45 9.60 0.71
CA PRO A 81 -7.47 9.28 1.71
C PRO A 81 -8.84 8.86 1.14
N HIS A 82 -9.06 9.04 -0.17
CA HIS A 82 -10.31 8.72 -0.86
C HIS A 82 -10.21 7.46 -1.72
N LEU A 83 -9.05 6.81 -1.71
CA LEU A 83 -8.76 5.59 -2.43
C LEU A 83 -8.68 4.42 -1.45
N SER A 84 -9.06 3.25 -1.96
CA SER A 84 -8.91 2.01 -1.25
C SER A 84 -7.44 1.66 -1.04
N SER A 85 -7.16 1.07 0.10
CA SER A 85 -5.86 0.48 0.42
C SER A 85 -5.86 -1.00 0.05
N TYR A 86 -4.69 -1.57 -0.06
CA TYR A 86 -4.47 -3.00 -0.23
C TYR A 86 -4.23 -3.64 1.13
N LEU A 87 -4.90 -4.76 1.38
CA LEU A 87 -4.65 -5.62 2.52
C LEU A 87 -4.33 -7.04 2.03
N PRO A 88 -3.55 -7.82 2.79
CA PRO A 88 -3.38 -9.24 2.49
C PRO A 88 -4.75 -9.94 2.44
N SER A 89 -4.93 -10.87 1.51
CA SER A 89 -6.17 -11.63 1.39
C SER A 89 -6.47 -12.41 2.68
N LYS A 90 -7.74 -12.76 2.90
CA LYS A 90 -8.15 -13.48 4.11
C LYS A 90 -7.37 -14.79 4.30
N GLU A 91 -7.12 -15.51 3.22
CA GLU A 91 -6.35 -16.76 3.24
C GLU A 91 -4.92 -16.53 3.76
N VAL A 92 -4.26 -15.45 3.31
CA VAL A 92 -2.93 -15.07 3.78
C VAL A 92 -2.95 -14.73 5.27
N LEU A 93 -3.92 -13.93 5.72
CA LEU A 93 -4.06 -13.58 7.13
C LEU A 93 -4.29 -14.81 8.02
N GLU A 94 -5.14 -15.74 7.59
CA GLU A 94 -5.41 -16.99 8.31
C GLU A 94 -4.17 -17.89 8.38
N ASP A 95 -3.39 -18.00 7.30
CA ASP A 95 -2.13 -18.77 7.30
C ASP A 95 -1.08 -18.14 8.23
N MET A 96 -0.99 -16.80 8.26
CA MET A 96 -0.09 -16.08 9.17
C MET A 96 -0.46 -16.30 10.64
N VAL A 97 -1.76 -16.25 10.97
CA VAL A 97 -2.26 -16.54 12.33
C VAL A 97 -1.95 -17.98 12.71
N ARG A 98 -2.17 -18.94 11.79
CA ARG A 98 -1.88 -20.36 12.03
C ARG A 98 -0.41 -20.64 12.28
N ARG A 99 0.50 -19.90 11.63
CA ARG A 99 1.95 -20.08 11.72
C ARG A 99 2.65 -19.24 12.79
N GLY A 100 1.90 -18.42 13.52
CA GLY A 100 2.46 -17.51 14.53
C GLY A 100 3.38 -16.45 13.93
N GLU A 101 2.86 -15.67 12.97
CA GLU A 101 3.53 -14.51 12.33
C GLU A 101 4.75 -14.84 11.45
N ARG A 102 5.04 -16.12 11.20
CA ARG A 102 6.07 -16.49 10.21
C ARG A 102 5.54 -16.22 8.80
N ILE A 103 5.95 -15.09 8.24
CA ILE A 103 5.60 -14.68 6.89
C ILE A 103 6.06 -15.75 5.88
N PRO A 104 5.16 -16.24 5.01
CA PRO A 104 5.54 -17.16 3.96
C PRO A 104 6.56 -16.52 3.02
N LYS A 105 7.61 -17.25 2.61
CA LYS A 105 8.54 -16.83 1.54
C LYS A 105 7.92 -16.89 0.14
N SER A 106 6.59 -16.88 0.03
CA SER A 106 5.85 -17.02 -1.22
C SER A 106 5.23 -15.70 -1.65
N ALA A 107 4.83 -15.62 -2.91
CA ALA A 107 3.97 -14.53 -3.37
C ALA A 107 2.65 -14.58 -2.59
N LEU A 108 2.30 -13.45 -1.98
CA LEU A 108 1.06 -13.22 -1.26
C LEU A 108 0.13 -12.38 -2.13
N VAL A 109 -1.16 -12.66 -2.06
CA VAL A 109 -2.16 -11.85 -2.75
C VAL A 109 -2.66 -10.78 -1.80
N PHE A 110 -2.60 -9.54 -2.26
CA PHE A 110 -3.19 -8.38 -1.62
C PHE A 110 -4.40 -7.95 -2.42
N GLU A 111 -5.49 -7.64 -1.73
CA GLU A 111 -6.77 -7.25 -2.30
C GLU A 111 -7.11 -5.82 -1.86
N LYS A 112 -7.71 -5.07 -2.78
CA LYS A 112 -8.22 -3.73 -2.51
C LYS A 112 -9.43 -3.80 -1.55
N VAL A 113 -9.46 -2.97 -0.50
CA VAL A 113 -10.55 -2.89 0.50
C VAL A 113 -11.26 -1.56 0.59
#